data_AF-A0A8J6UM02-F1
#
_entry.id   AF-A0A8J6UM02-F1
#
_cell.length_a   1.000
_cell.length_b   1.000
_cell.length_c   1.000
_cell.angle_alpha   90.00
_cell.angle_beta   90.00
_cell.angle_gamma   90.00
#
_symmetry.space_group_name_H-M   'P 1'
#
loop_
_entity.id
_entity.type
_entity.pdbx_description
1 polymer ?
#
loop_
_entity_poly.entity_id
_entity_poly.type
_entity_poly.pdbx_seq_one_letter_code
_entity_poly.pdbx_strand_id
1 'polypeptide(L)' 'MEVNELGFVASILFVLVPAVFLLILYIQTASRQSADQDK' A
#
# COMPACT_ATOMS: atom_id res chain seq x y z
N MET A 1 -26.06 7.32 16.73
CA MET A 1 -26.36 6.50 15.54
C MET A 1 -25.66 5.17 15.74
N GLU A 2 -26.35 4.06 15.51
CA GLU A 2 -25.71 2.73 15.50
C GLU A 2 -24.89 2.61 14.21
N VAL A 3 -23.66 2.10 14.30
CA VAL A 3 -22.74 1.97 13.16
C VAL A 3 -22.42 0.50 12.92
N ASN A 4 -22.11 0.15 11.68
CA ASN A 4 -21.69 -1.20 11.33
C ASN A 4 -20.22 -1.42 11.70
N GLU A 5 -19.98 -2.27 12.70
CA GLU A 5 -18.62 -2.63 13.15
C GLU A 5 -17.77 -3.27 12.04
N LEU A 6 -18.39 -4.05 11.14
CA LEU A 6 -17.70 -4.61 9.98
C LEU A 6 -17.31 -3.52 8.96
N GLY A 7 -18.11 -2.45 8.88
CA GLY A 7 -17.82 -1.31 8.02
C GLY A 7 -16.52 -0.59 8.42
N PHE A 8 -16.21 -0.55 9.72
CA PHE A 8 -14.97 0.01 10.22
C PHE A 8 -13.76 -0.78 9.69
N VAL A 9 -13.72 -2.09 9.94
CA VAL A 9 -12.62 -2.95 9.49
C VAL A 9 -12.53 -3.00 7.96
N ALA A 10 -13.67 -3.09 7.27
CA ALA A 10 -13.73 -3.09 5.81
C ALA A 10 -13.13 -1.81 5.21
N SER A 11 -13.41 -0.64 5.79
CA SER A 11 -12.83 0.63 5.30
C SER A 11 -11.32 0.69 5.47
N ILE A 12 -10.79 0.18 6.58
CA ILE A 12 -9.34 0.10 6.82
C ILE A 12 -8.69 -0.81 5.80
N LEU A 13 -9.22 -2.04 5.61
CA LEU A 13 -8.68 -3.00 4.65
C LEU A 13 -8.79 -2.48 3.22
N PHE A 14 -9.89 -1.81 2.87
CA PHE A 14 -10.11 -1.24 1.54
C PHE A 14 -9.06 -0.18 1.18
N VAL A 15 -8.62 0.63 2.15
CA VAL A 15 -7.58 1.66 1.90
C VAL A 15 -6.18 1.06 2.00
N LEU A 16 -5.89 0.34 3.09
CA LEU A 16 -4.51 -0.07 3.40
C LEU A 16 -3.99 -1.18 2.50
N VAL A 17 -4.83 -2.15 2.11
CA VAL A 17 -4.39 -3.27 1.25
C VAL A 17 -3.88 -2.76 -0.11
N PRO A 18 -4.64 -1.98 -0.90
CA PRO A 18 -4.12 -1.46 -2.17
C PRO A 18 -3.01 -0.42 -1.98
N ALA A 19 -3.04 0.40 -0.92
CA ALA A 19 -1.99 1.39 -0.67
C ALA A 19 -0.64 0.72 -0.38
N VAL A 20 -0.61 -0.30 0.47
CA VAL A 20 0.61 -1.07 0.78
C VAL A 20 1.10 -1.82 -0.47
N PHE A 21 0.19 -2.39 -1.26
CA PHE A 21 0.55 -3.02 -2.54
C PHE A 21 1.29 -2.05 -3.47
N LEU A 22 0.76 -0.85 -3.69
CA LEU A 22 1.41 0.17 -4.52
C LEU A 22 2.74 0.63 -3.93
N LEU A 23 2.81 0.81 -2.61
CA LEU A 23 4.03 1.21 -1.92
C LEU A 23 5.14 0.16 -2.09
N ILE A 24 4.79 -1.13 -2.03
CA ILE A 24 5.71 -2.23 -2.29
C ILE A 24 6.24 -2.17 -3.73
N LEU A 25 5.38 -1.97 -4.73
CA LEU A 25 5.81 -1.86 -6.13
C LEU A 25 6.71 -0.63 -6.35
N TYR A 26 6.37 0.49 -5.74
CA TYR A 26 7.16 1.72 -5.81
C TYR A 26 8.56 1.50 -5.24
N ILE A 27 8.67 0.94 -4.04
CA ILE A 27 9.96 0.67 -3.39
C ILE A 27 10.82 -0.25 -4.25
N GLN A 28 10.23 -1.32 -4.80
CA GLN A 28 10.96 -2.23 -5.68
C GLN A 28 11.46 -1.54 -6.95
N THR A 29 10.64 -0.66 -7.53
CA THR A 29 11.01 0.11 -8.73
C THR A 29 12.14 1.09 -8.42
N ALA A 30 12.01 1.87 -7.35
CA ALA A 30 13.01 2.84 -6.93
C ALA A 30 14.34 2.17 -6.58
N SER A 31 14.31 1.05 -5.86
CA SER A 31 15.52 0.29 -5.50
C SER A 31 16.26 -0.24 -6.73
N ARG A 32 15.55 -0.70 -7.77
CA ARG A 32 16.16 -1.15 -9.03
C ARG A 32 16.77 0.02 -9.81
N GLN A 33 16.11 1.18 -9.82
CA GLN A 33 16.62 2.39 -10.47
C GLN A 33 17.92 2.89 -9.82
N SER A 34 18.02 2.85 -8.49
CA SER A 34 19.24 3.23 -7.78
C SER A 34 20.40 2.27 -8.10
N ALA A 35 20.14 0.96 -8.10
CA ALA A 35 21.16 -0.04 -8.43
C ALA A 35 21.66 0.01 -9.88
N ASP A 36 20.89 0.60 -10.80
CA ASP A 36 21.28 0.82 -12.20
C ASP A 36 22.14 2.09 -12.37
N GLN A 37 21.94 3.12 -11.53
CA GLN A 37 22.77 4.34 -11.57
C GLN A 37 24.17 4.15 -10.95
N ASP A 38 24.36 3.15 -10.09
CA ASP A 38 25.67 2.82 -9.49
C ASP A 38 26.53 1.90 -10.39
N LYS A 39 26.09 1.57 -11.60
CA LYS A 39 26.86 0.82 -12.63
C LYS A 39 27.39 1.74 -13.72
#